data_AF-F3FWR5-F1
#
_entry.id   AF-F3FWR5-F1
#
_cell.length_a   1.000
_cell.length_b   1.000
_cell.length_c   1.000
_cell.angle_alpha   90.00
_cell.angle_beta   90.00
_cell.angle_gamma   90.00
#
_symmetry.space_group_name_H-M   'P 1'
#
loop_
_entity.id
_entity.type
_entity.pdbx_description
1 polymer ?
#
loop_
_entity_poly.entity_id
_entity_poly.type
_entity_poly.pdbx_seq_one_letter_code
_entity_poly.pdbx_strand_id
1 'polypeptide(L)'
;MIPTTIGGLLSAIGIAGMDRLVRLNVIAKSGRAVEAAGDVHVLLLDKTGTITFGNRRCAAVYAAPGVTPKELGEGALLASLA
;
A
#
# COMPACT_ATOMS: atom_id res chain seq x y z
N MET A 1 17.80 -30.21 32.53
CA MET A 1 16.51 -30.47 31.83
C MET A 1 16.63 -29.86 30.44
N ILE A 2 16.34 -30.60 29.37
CA ILE A 2 16.44 -30.09 27.99
C ILE A 2 15.14 -29.31 27.68
N PRO A 3 15.19 -28.10 27.11
CA PRO A 3 14.01 -27.24 26.91
C PRO A 3 13.19 -27.67 25.68
N THR A 4 12.70 -28.90 25.68
CA THR A 4 12.01 -29.53 24.54
C THR A 4 10.69 -28.85 24.18
N THR A 5 9.96 -28.31 25.16
CA THR A 5 8.71 -27.57 24.92
C THR A 5 8.95 -26.29 24.12
N ILE A 6 9.91 -25.46 24.52
CA ILE A 6 10.23 -24.21 23.80
C ILE A 6 10.84 -24.53 22.44
N GLY A 7 11.74 -25.52 22.37
CA GLY A 7 12.36 -25.95 21.12
C GLY A 7 11.34 -26.41 20.07
N GLY A 8 10.29 -27.13 20.48
CA GLY A 8 9.21 -27.56 19.58
C GLY A 8 8.28 -26.43 19.13
N LEU A 9 8.02 -25.45 20.00
CA LEU A 9 7.09 -24.36 19.71
C LEU A 9 7.68 -23.25 18.83
N LEU A 10 9.00 -23.04 18.86
CA LEU A 10 9.66 -21.96 18.12
C LEU A 10 9.34 -22.02 16.61
N SER A 11 9.40 -23.20 16.00
CA SER A 11 9.09 -23.40 14.58
C SER A 11 7.60 -23.16 14.28
N ALA A 12 6.70 -23.60 15.16
CA ALA A 12 5.27 -23.43 14.99
C ALA A 12 4.86 -21.94 15.03
N ILE A 13 5.49 -21.16 15.92
CA ILE A 13 5.27 -19.71 16.03
C ILE A 13 5.70 -19.00 14.74
N GLY A 14 6.87 -19.33 14.20
CA GLY A 14 7.37 -18.75 12.95
C GLY A 14 6.41 -19.00 11.77
N ILE A 15 5.93 -20.24 11.63
CA ILE A 15 4.99 -20.61 10.57
C ILE A 15 3.65 -19.88 10.74
N ALA A 16 3.10 -19.84 11.96
CA ALA A 16 1.85 -19.15 12.25
C ALA A 16 1.94 -17.63 11.95
N GLY A 17 3.09 -17.01 12.24
CA GLY A 17 3.35 -15.61 11.90
C GLY A 17 3.35 -15.36 10.39
N MET A 18 3.98 -16.25 9.62
CA MET A 18 4.00 -16.15 8.16
C MET A 18 2.62 -16.36 7.53
N ASP A 19 1.82 -17.33 8.01
CA ASP A 19 0.45 -17.56 7.54
C ASP A 19 -0.43 -16.31 7.74
N ARG A 20 -0.27 -15.64 8.88
CA ARG A 20 -1.02 -14.40 9.18
C ARG A 20 -0.73 -13.28 8.17
N LEU A 21 0.51 -13.14 7.71
CA LEU A 21 0.86 -12.11 6.72
C LEU A 21 0.23 -12.37 5.36
N VAL A 22 0.20 -13.64 4.92
CA VAL A 22 -0.44 -14.02 3.65
C VAL A 22 -1.93 -13.67 3.67
N ARG A 23 -2.63 -13.92 4.78
CA ARG A 23 -4.05 -13.53 4.95
C ARG A 23 -4.28 -12.02 4.88
N LEU A 24 -3.25 -11.21 5.15
CA LEU A 24 -3.27 -9.75 5.06
C LEU A 24 -2.74 -9.24 3.71
N ASN A 25 -2.57 -10.12 2.72
CA ASN A 25 -1.99 -9.81 1.40
C ASN A 25 -0.55 -9.27 1.46
N VAL A 26 0.21 -9.65 2.50
CA VAL A 26 1.63 -9.31 2.65
C VAL A 26 2.48 -10.52 2.31
N ILE A 27 3.35 -10.39 1.31
CA ILE A 27 4.31 -11.43 0.94
C ILE A 27 5.66 -11.11 1.59
N ALA A 28 6.02 -11.87 2.62
CA ALA A 28 7.32 -11.79 3.26
C ALA A 28 8.30 -12.80 2.63
N LYS A 29 9.50 -12.34 2.27
CA LYS A 29 10.54 -13.19 1.64
C LYS A 29 11.18 -14.19 2.62
N SER A 30 11.07 -13.97 3.92
CA SER A 30 11.59 -14.86 4.97
C SER A 30 10.96 -14.54 6.32
N GLY A 31 10.97 -15.49 7.27
CA GLY A 31 10.58 -15.24 8.65
C GLY A 31 11.45 -14.16 9.33
N ARG A 32 12.75 -14.14 9.02
CA ARG A 32 13.67 -13.10 9.51
C ARG A 32 13.25 -11.68 9.11
N ALA A 33 12.66 -11.50 7.92
CA ALA A 33 12.13 -10.19 7.51
C ALA A 33 10.96 -9.75 8.38
N VAL A 34 10.13 -10.70 8.85
CA VAL A 34 9.01 -10.43 9.76
C VAL A 34 9.52 -10.10 11.16
N GLU A 35 10.50 -10.85 11.66
CA GLU A 35 11.13 -10.58 12.96
C GLU A 35 11.81 -9.20 12.97
N ALA A 36 12.58 -8.88 11.93
CA ALA A 36 13.23 -7.58 11.79
C ALA A 36 12.21 -6.43 11.70
N ALA A 37 11.07 -6.65 11.04
CA ALA A 37 9.99 -5.68 11.00
C ALA A 37 9.32 -5.46 12.37
N GLY A 38 9.43 -6.40 13.30
CA GLY A 38 8.94 -6.24 14.67
C GLY A 38 9.82 -5.33 15.54
N ASP A 39 11.08 -5.13 15.16
CA ASP A 39 12.07 -4.31 15.89
C ASP A 39 12.22 -2.88 15.31
N VAL A 40 11.39 -2.50 14.33
CA VAL A 40 11.42 -1.16 13.76
C VAL A 40 10.66 -0.17 14.64
N HIS A 41 11.22 1.02 14.81
CA HIS A 41 10.64 2.08 15.64
C HIS A 41 9.98 3.19 14.81
N VAL A 42 10.32 3.28 13.52
CA VAL A 42 9.84 4.32 12.61
C VAL A 42 9.41 3.66 11.30
N LEU A 43 8.23 4.05 10.81
CA LEU A 43 7.70 3.65 9.52
C LEU A 43 7.72 4.83 8.56
N LEU A 44 8.48 4.72 7.47
CA LEU A 44 8.46 5.69 6.38
C LEU A 44 7.51 5.19 5.31
N LEU A 45 6.41 5.91 5.10
CA LEU A 45 5.45 5.61 4.04
C LEU A 45 5.72 6.50 2.84
N ASP A 46 5.93 5.87 1.68
CA ASP A 46 5.90 6.62 0.43
C ASP A 46 4.47 7.01 0.08
N LYS A 47 4.28 8.21 -0.46
CA LYS A 47 2.95 8.73 -0.80
C LYS A 47 2.53 8.33 -2.21
N THR A 48 3.47 8.33 -3.17
CA THR A 48 3.15 8.26 -4.61
C THR A 48 3.13 6.80 -5.05
N GLY A 49 1.97 6.26 -5.44
CA GLY A 49 1.86 4.86 -5.88
C GLY A 49 1.72 3.86 -4.72
N THR A 50 1.89 4.30 -3.47
CA THR A 50 1.62 3.50 -2.26
C THR A 50 0.35 3.98 -1.55
N ILE A 51 0.35 5.18 -0.95
CA ILE A 51 -0.85 5.76 -0.31
C ILE A 51 -1.83 6.31 -1.36
N THR A 52 -1.30 6.96 -2.39
CA THR A 52 -2.08 7.56 -3.48
C THR A 52 -1.89 6.78 -4.77
N PHE A 53 -2.78 6.96 -5.74
CA PHE A 53 -2.73 6.27 -7.04
C PHE A 53 -1.48 6.57 -7.90
N GLY A 54 -0.57 7.43 -7.45
CA GLY A 54 0.71 7.67 -8.12
C GLY A 54 0.62 8.51 -9.38
N ASN A 55 -0.58 8.91 -9.81
CA ASN A 55 -0.80 9.82 -10.93
C ASN A 55 -1.58 11.07 -10.51
N ARG A 56 -1.37 12.17 -11.26
CA ARG A 56 -2.18 13.38 -11.10
C ARG A 56 -3.54 13.13 -11.75
N ARG A 57 -4.62 13.42 -11.03
CA ARG A 57 -5.99 13.36 -11.54
C ARG A 57 -6.59 14.75 -11.47
N CYS A 58 -7.43 15.10 -12.43
CA CYS A 58 -8.21 16.33 -12.36
C CYS A 58 -9.15 16.24 -11.15
N ALA A 59 -8.99 17.14 -10.19
CA ALA A 59 -9.81 17.17 -8.97
C ALA A 59 -11.02 18.09 -9.10
N ALA A 60 -10.91 19.13 -9.91
CA ALA A 60 -11.96 20.10 -10.18
C ALA A 60 -11.69 20.82 -11.51
N VAL A 61 -12.76 21.29 -12.14
CA VAL A 61 -12.70 22.12 -13.34
C VAL A 61 -13.47 23.40 -13.05
N TYR A 62 -12.87 24.54 -13.34
CA TYR A 62 -13.43 25.86 -13.01
C TYR A 62 -13.75 26.61 -14.29
N ALA A 63 -15.03 26.81 -14.57
CA ALA A 63 -15.50 27.50 -15.76
C ALA A 63 -15.32 29.01 -15.64
N ALA A 64 -14.85 29.63 -16.72
CA ALA A 64 -14.85 31.08 -16.86
C ALA A 64 -16.30 31.61 -16.95
N PRO A 65 -16.55 32.90 -16.64
CA PRO A 65 -17.87 33.50 -16.82
C PRO A 65 -18.40 33.29 -18.24
N GLY A 66 -19.66 32.86 -18.35
CA GLY A 66 -20.30 32.59 -19.64
C GLY A 66 -19.97 31.24 -20.27
N VAL A 67 -19.14 30.40 -19.65
CA VAL A 67 -18.86 29.03 -20.09
C VAL A 67 -19.61 28.04 -19.23
N THR A 68 -20.32 27.09 -19.85
CA THR A 68 -20.98 26.02 -19.12
C THR A 68 -19.97 24.94 -18.67
N PRO A 69 -20.22 24.24 -17.55
CA PRO A 69 -19.36 23.13 -17.13
C PRO A 69 -19.20 22.03 -18.19
N LYS A 70 -20.23 21.83 -19.03
CA LYS A 70 -20.21 20.85 -20.11
C LYS A 70 -19.24 21.24 -21.22
N GLU A 71 -19.31 22.48 -21.71
CA GLU A 71 -18.40 22.98 -22.76
C GLU A 71 -16.94 22.92 -22.31
N LEU A 72 -16.68 23.29 -21.06
CA LEU A 72 -15.35 23.18 -20.46
C LEU A 72 -14.88 21.72 -20.40
N GLY A 73 -15.75 20.79 -19.96
CA GLY A 73 -15.43 19.37 -19.88
C GLY A 73 -15.14 18.73 -21.23
N GLU A 74 -15.96 19.04 -22.25
CA GLU A 74 -15.77 18.54 -23.62
C GLU A 74 -14.48 19.10 -24.25
N GLY A 75 -14.21 20.40 -24.08
CA GLY A 75 -12.97 21.01 -24.54
C GLY A 75 -11.72 20.43 -23.87
N ALA A 76 -11.77 20.25 -22.54
CA ALA A 76 -10.68 19.64 -21.79
C ALA A 76 -10.43 18.18 -22.19
N LEU A 77 -11.49 17.40 -22.45
CA LEU A 77 -11.39 16.04 -22.95
C LEU A 77 -10.70 16.00 -24.30
N LEU A 78 -11.21 16.76 -25.29
CA LEU A 78 -10.66 16.79 -26.65
C LEU A 78 -9.19 17.22 -26.66
N ALA A 79 -8.82 18.23 -25.88
CA ALA A 79 -7.42 18.68 -25.77
C ALA A 79 -6.49 17.65 -25.12
N SER A 80 -7.02 16.79 -24.23
CA SER A 80 -6.24 15.76 -23.53
C SER A 80 -6.14 14.44 -24.30
N LEU A 81 -6.90 14.27 -25.38
CA LEU A 81 -6.85 13.09 -26.26
C LEU A 81 -5.74 13.15 -27.32
N ALA A 82 -5.08 14.30 -27.46
CA ALA A 82 -3.96 14.52 -28.38
C ALA A 82 -2.61 14.05 -27.81
#